data_AF-A0A0U5IQ20-F1
#
_entry.id   AF-A0A0U5IQ20-F1
#
_cell.length_a   1.000
_cell.length_b   1.000
_cell.length_c   1.000
_cell.angle_alpha   90.00
_cell.angle_beta   90.00
_cell.angle_gamma   90.00
#
_symmetry.space_group_name_H-M   'P 1'
#
loop_
_entity.id
_entity.type
_entity.pdbx_description
1 polymer ?
#
loop_
_entity_poly.entity_id
_entity_poly.type
_entity_poly.pdbx_seq_one_letter_code
_entity_poly.pdbx_strand_id
1 'polypeptide(L)'
;MSDAMIRSAHRPPTDDLGSEQFRSAFSSPKVADTAPVGGRHAPGASRPISARHWIESKCGGLDPEVCAPLASEPPGLGGRNRAARKRGFTLIELMITVAIIGILAAVAYPSYQEHIRKANRAEAQSFLMDLAQRQYRYLMDARQFAATLSDLNATVPERVEQFYDLSITLPSTAPPTFILTARPTGMQVRDLDGADLTINQAGAKGPSGKW
;
A
#
# COMPACT_ATOMS: atom_id res chain seq x y z
N MET A 1 -22.70 32.61 60.39
CA MET A 1 -23.51 32.23 59.22
C MET A 1 -22.49 31.89 58.14
N SER A 2 -21.78 30.75 58.22
CA SER A 2 -22.25 29.41 57.83
C SER A 2 -22.83 29.50 56.42
N ASP A 3 -22.21 28.98 55.36
CA ASP A 3 -21.96 27.56 55.21
C ASP A 3 -20.94 27.27 54.09
N ALA A 4 -20.14 26.24 54.30
CA ALA A 4 -19.21 25.70 53.31
C ALA A 4 -19.90 24.51 52.63
N MET A 5 -19.98 24.48 51.30
CA MET A 5 -20.49 23.31 50.59
C MET A 5 -19.53 22.82 49.51
N ILE A 6 -18.87 21.73 49.89
CA ILE A 6 -18.10 20.78 49.09
C ILE A 6 -19.08 19.83 48.36
N ARG A 7 -18.67 19.31 47.19
CA ARG A 7 -19.13 18.12 46.40
C ARG A 7 -19.69 18.51 45.04
N SER A 8 -19.44 17.82 43.93
CA SER A 8 -18.74 16.56 43.65
C SER A 8 -18.44 16.57 42.14
N ALA A 9 -17.23 16.16 41.76
CA ALA A 9 -16.92 15.87 40.37
C ALA A 9 -17.75 14.68 39.88
N HIS A 10 -18.43 14.82 38.75
CA HIS A 10 -18.97 13.71 37.97
C HIS A 10 -18.02 13.50 36.78
N ARG A 11 -17.24 12.42 36.82
CA ARG A 11 -16.49 11.94 35.64
C ARG A 11 -17.42 11.05 34.82
N PRO A 12 -17.43 11.18 33.48
CA PRO A 12 -18.08 10.22 32.62
C PRO A 12 -17.32 8.88 32.62
N PRO A 13 -18.01 7.74 32.43
CA PRO A 13 -17.39 6.43 32.27
C PRO A 13 -16.65 6.34 30.93
N THR A 14 -15.38 5.94 30.97
CA THR A 14 -14.63 5.49 29.80
C THR A 14 -14.92 4.01 29.59
N ASP A 15 -15.84 3.69 28.68
CA ASP A 15 -15.99 2.35 28.14
C ASP A 15 -14.81 2.08 27.20
N ASP A 16 -13.79 1.41 27.75
CA ASP A 16 -12.64 0.87 27.04
C ASP A 16 -13.05 -0.42 26.33
N LEU A 17 -13.56 -0.27 25.11
CA LEU A 17 -13.82 -1.39 24.21
C LEU A 17 -12.75 -1.40 23.10
N GLY A 18 -11.79 -2.32 23.23
CA GLY A 18 -11.38 -3.10 22.07
C GLY A 18 -9.93 -2.98 21.56
N SER A 19 -8.95 -2.64 22.39
CA SER A 19 -7.54 -2.70 21.95
C SER A 19 -6.75 -3.94 22.43
N GLU A 20 -7.28 -4.76 23.34
CA GLU A 20 -6.57 -5.94 23.87
C GLU A 20 -7.01 -7.30 23.29
N GLN A 21 -8.15 -7.40 22.58
CA GLN A 21 -8.55 -8.68 21.96
C GLN A 21 -7.88 -8.98 20.62
N PHE A 22 -7.22 -8.00 19.98
CA PHE A 22 -6.58 -8.21 18.67
C PHE A 22 -5.12 -8.70 18.72
N ARG A 23 -4.53 -8.85 19.92
CA ARG A 23 -3.12 -9.27 20.09
C ARG A 23 -2.89 -10.76 20.36
N SER A 24 -3.93 -11.57 20.51
CA SER A 24 -3.79 -13.00 20.88
C SER A 24 -4.04 -14.00 19.76
N ALA A 25 -4.35 -13.55 18.53
CA ALA A 25 -4.76 -14.46 17.44
C ALA A 25 -3.66 -14.87 16.44
N PHE A 26 -2.42 -14.37 16.56
CA PHE A 26 -1.33 -14.79 15.67
C PHE A 26 -0.10 -15.22 16.46
N SER A 27 -0.17 -16.43 17.03
CA SER A 27 1.04 -17.17 17.39
C SER A 27 1.79 -17.53 16.11
N SER A 28 3.01 -17.01 15.94
CA SER A 28 3.93 -17.45 14.89
C SER A 28 4.06 -18.98 14.90
N PRO A 29 3.92 -19.67 13.77
CA PRO A 29 4.23 -21.09 13.72
C PRO A 29 5.75 -21.24 13.87
N LYS A 30 6.18 -21.88 14.96
CA LYS A 30 7.56 -22.38 15.09
C LYS A 30 7.75 -23.45 14.02
N VAL A 31 8.62 -23.18 13.04
CA VAL A 31 9.11 -24.19 12.12
C VAL A 31 10.01 -25.12 12.92
N ALA A 32 9.59 -26.38 13.08
CA ALA A 32 10.41 -27.43 13.65
C ALA A 32 11.36 -27.94 12.56
N ASP A 33 12.65 -27.66 12.73
CA ASP A 33 13.71 -28.29 11.95
C ASP A 33 13.88 -29.77 12.34
N THR A 34 14.17 -30.58 11.33
CA THR A 34 14.66 -31.96 11.36
C THR A 34 13.68 -33.10 11.69
N ALA A 35 13.14 -33.71 10.63
CA ALA A 35 12.72 -35.11 10.63
C ALA A 35 13.61 -35.91 9.64
N PRO A 36 13.99 -37.16 9.97
CA PRO A 36 14.96 -37.93 9.19
C PRO A 36 14.35 -38.45 7.88
N VAL A 37 15.22 -38.56 6.88
CA VAL A 37 14.98 -39.25 5.61
C VAL A 37 14.68 -40.72 5.90
N GLY A 38 13.40 -41.04 6.00
CA GLY A 38 12.87 -42.40 6.07
C GLY A 38 11.95 -42.63 4.89
N GLY A 39 12.46 -43.31 3.86
CA GLY A 39 11.72 -43.61 2.65
C GLY A 39 10.45 -44.41 2.94
N ARG A 40 9.31 -43.87 2.48
CA ARG A 40 8.10 -44.64 2.20
C ARG A 40 7.52 -44.12 0.90
N HIS A 41 7.37 -45.04 -0.05
CA HIS A 41 6.83 -44.80 -1.37
C HIS A 41 5.44 -44.14 -1.30
N ALA A 42 5.25 -43.07 -2.07
CA ALA A 42 3.96 -42.42 -2.22
C ALA A 42 3.00 -43.27 -3.08
N PRO A 43 1.72 -43.43 -2.69
CA PRO A 43 0.70 -43.99 -3.55
C PRO A 43 0.29 -42.96 -4.60
N GLY A 44 0.50 -43.27 -5.89
CA GLY A 44 0.05 -42.41 -6.99
C GLY A 44 1.00 -42.29 -8.18
N ALA A 45 2.21 -42.86 -8.11
CA ALA A 45 3.03 -43.02 -9.31
C ALA A 45 2.42 -44.13 -10.19
N SER A 46 1.94 -43.76 -11.37
CA SER A 46 1.64 -44.73 -12.42
C SER A 46 2.93 -45.48 -12.74
N ARG A 47 3.05 -46.69 -12.18
CA ARG A 47 4.14 -47.60 -12.53
C ARG A 47 4.08 -47.78 -14.04
N PRO A 48 5.21 -47.73 -14.77
CA PRO A 48 5.20 -48.26 -16.12
C PRO A 48 4.70 -49.71 -15.99
N ILE A 49 3.63 -50.02 -16.70
CA ILE A 49 3.09 -51.38 -16.77
C ILE A 49 4.22 -52.21 -17.37
N SER A 50 4.99 -52.89 -16.52
CA SER A 50 5.94 -53.87 -17.02
C SER A 50 5.10 -54.99 -17.63
N ALA A 51 5.50 -55.44 -18.82
CA ALA A 51 4.73 -56.37 -19.66
C ALA A 51 4.40 -57.72 -18.99
N ARG A 52 4.90 -57.96 -17.77
CA ARG A 52 4.71 -59.22 -17.04
C ARG A 52 3.53 -59.23 -16.08
N HIS A 53 2.87 -58.10 -15.82
CA HIS A 53 1.78 -58.05 -14.83
C HIS A 53 0.37 -58.26 -15.44
N TRP A 54 0.25 -58.42 -16.76
CA TRP A 54 -1.06 -58.42 -17.45
C TRP A 54 -1.68 -59.82 -17.68
N ILE A 55 -1.07 -60.90 -17.18
CA ILE A 55 -1.50 -62.26 -17.54
C ILE A 55 -2.33 -62.95 -16.45
N GLU A 56 -2.23 -62.54 -15.18
CA GLU A 56 -2.82 -63.32 -14.07
C GLU A 56 -4.33 -63.16 -13.87
N SER A 57 -4.93 -61.99 -14.16
CA SER A 57 -6.35 -61.77 -13.81
C SER A 57 -7.37 -62.29 -14.82
N LYS A 58 -6.93 -62.72 -16.01
CA LYS A 58 -7.81 -63.21 -17.10
C LYS A 58 -7.77 -64.73 -17.31
N CYS A 59 -6.83 -65.44 -16.68
CA CYS A 59 -6.62 -66.89 -16.86
C CYS A 59 -6.80 -67.71 -15.57
N GLY A 60 -7.61 -67.23 -14.62
CA GLY A 60 -7.90 -67.97 -13.38
C GLY A 60 -8.76 -69.21 -13.62
N GLY A 61 -8.12 -70.33 -13.98
CA GLY A 61 -8.75 -71.67 -14.01
C GLY A 61 -8.83 -72.38 -15.37
N LEU A 62 -8.13 -71.90 -16.41
CA LEU A 62 -8.07 -72.54 -17.73
C LEU A 62 -6.69 -73.16 -17.98
N ASP A 63 -6.66 -74.27 -18.72
CA ASP A 63 -5.42 -74.95 -19.10
C ASP A 63 -4.47 -74.01 -19.89
N PRO A 64 -3.15 -74.06 -19.61
CA PRO A 64 -2.18 -73.08 -20.11
C PRO A 64 -2.04 -73.03 -21.64
N GLU A 65 -2.41 -74.09 -22.37
CA GLU A 65 -2.40 -74.09 -23.85
C GLU A 65 -3.56 -73.28 -24.47
N VAL A 66 -4.67 -73.11 -23.74
CA VAL A 66 -5.87 -72.41 -24.24
C VAL A 66 -5.78 -70.90 -24.02
N CYS A 67 -5.02 -70.43 -23.03
CA CYS A 67 -4.91 -68.99 -22.74
C CYS A 67 -3.92 -68.23 -23.66
N ALA A 68 -3.01 -68.94 -24.33
CA ALA A 68 -1.98 -68.35 -25.19
C ALA A 68 -2.51 -67.52 -26.39
N PRO A 69 -3.60 -67.89 -27.10
CA PRO A 69 -4.06 -67.15 -28.27
C PRO A 69 -4.81 -65.85 -27.95
N LEU A 70 -5.27 -65.67 -26.69
CA LEU A 70 -6.06 -64.50 -26.28
C LEU A 70 -5.21 -63.35 -25.72
N ALA A 71 -3.93 -63.58 -25.46
CA ALA A 71 -3.00 -62.57 -24.94
C ALA A 71 -2.42 -61.64 -26.04
N SER A 72 -2.81 -61.82 -27.30
CA SER A 72 -2.35 -60.99 -28.41
C SER A 72 -3.44 -60.04 -28.91
N GLU A 73 -3.95 -59.17 -28.05
CA GLU A 73 -4.51 -57.91 -28.54
C GLU A 73 -3.34 -56.96 -28.78
N PRO A 74 -3.07 -56.51 -30.02
CA PRO A 74 -2.03 -55.52 -30.25
C PRO A 74 -2.42 -54.26 -29.47
N PRO A 75 -1.47 -53.59 -28.79
CA PRO A 75 -1.76 -52.32 -28.14
C PRO A 75 -2.32 -51.36 -29.19
N GLY A 76 -3.62 -51.04 -29.04
CA GLY A 76 -4.33 -50.11 -29.92
C GLY A 76 -3.51 -48.84 -30.06
N LEU A 77 -3.38 -48.36 -31.31
CA LEU A 77 -2.55 -47.22 -31.66
C LEU A 77 -2.72 -46.10 -30.65
N GLY A 78 -1.65 -45.89 -29.88
CA GLY A 78 -1.56 -44.87 -28.87
C GLY A 78 -2.16 -43.58 -29.38
N GLY A 79 -3.20 -43.13 -28.68
CA GLY A 79 -3.81 -41.83 -28.89
C GLY A 79 -2.69 -40.81 -29.03
N ARG A 80 -2.52 -40.30 -30.25
CA ARG A 80 -1.55 -39.27 -30.58
C ARG A 80 -1.84 -38.10 -29.65
N ASN A 81 -1.09 -38.02 -28.55
CA ASN A 81 -0.99 -36.82 -27.75
C ASN A 81 -0.58 -35.72 -28.72
N ARG A 82 -1.55 -34.95 -29.21
CA ARG A 82 -1.26 -33.67 -29.88
C ARG A 82 -0.76 -32.80 -28.74
N ALA A 83 0.52 -32.91 -28.44
CA ALA A 83 1.21 -31.97 -27.57
C ALA A 83 0.84 -30.59 -28.11
N ALA A 84 0.02 -29.85 -27.35
CA ALA A 84 -0.36 -28.51 -27.70
C ALA A 84 0.95 -27.75 -27.93
N ARG A 85 1.22 -27.38 -29.18
CA ARG A 85 2.44 -26.64 -29.53
C ARG A 85 2.43 -25.38 -28.67
N LYS A 86 3.34 -25.29 -27.71
CA LYS A 86 3.52 -24.08 -26.91
C LYS A 86 3.90 -22.97 -27.88
N ARG A 87 2.99 -22.01 -28.09
CA ARG A 87 3.26 -20.80 -28.87
C ARG A 87 4.12 -19.90 -28.00
N GLY A 88 5.33 -19.59 -28.47
CA GLY A 88 6.20 -18.58 -27.86
C GLY A 88 5.94 -17.21 -28.46
N PHE A 89 6.24 -16.15 -27.70
CA PHE A 89 6.30 -14.77 -28.22
C PHE A 89 7.42 -14.64 -29.25
N THR A 90 7.17 -13.89 -30.32
CA THR A 90 8.21 -13.60 -31.30
C THR A 90 9.06 -12.40 -30.85
N LEU A 91 10.33 -12.35 -31.25
CA LEU A 91 11.20 -11.20 -30.93
C LEU A 91 10.66 -9.90 -31.54
N ILE A 92 10.05 -9.97 -32.72
CA ILE A 92 9.46 -8.81 -33.38
C ILE A 92 8.21 -8.29 -32.65
N GLU A 93 7.40 -9.17 -32.08
CA GLU A 93 6.23 -8.80 -31.28
C GLU A 93 6.64 -8.09 -29.99
N LEU A 94 7.74 -8.54 -29.38
CA LEU A 94 8.33 -7.85 -28.24
C LEU A 94 8.87 -6.47 -28.64
N MET A 95 9.58 -6.36 -29.77
CA MET A 95 10.12 -5.09 -30.26
C MET A 95 9.03 -4.03 -30.45
N ILE A 96 7.92 -4.41 -31.09
CA ILE A 96 6.79 -3.49 -31.30
C ILE A 96 6.14 -3.12 -29.96
N THR A 97 5.97 -4.08 -29.06
CA THR A 97 5.37 -3.83 -27.74
C THR A 97 6.18 -2.83 -26.93
N VAL A 98 7.51 -3.01 -26.85
CA VAL A 98 8.37 -2.09 -26.11
C VAL A 98 8.42 -0.72 -26.79
N ALA A 99 8.39 -0.66 -28.13
CA ALA A 99 8.30 0.60 -28.85
C ALA A 99 7.02 1.39 -28.50
N ILE A 100 5.87 0.73 -28.45
CA ILE A 100 4.59 1.37 -28.07
C ILE A 100 4.64 1.85 -26.61
N ILE A 101 5.12 1.01 -25.68
CA ILE A 101 5.25 1.38 -24.27
C ILE A 101 6.19 2.59 -24.11
N GLY A 102 7.29 2.65 -24.86
CA GLY A 102 8.21 3.78 -24.85
C GLY A 102 7.53 5.10 -25.24
N ILE A 103 6.70 5.09 -26.28
CA ILE A 103 5.94 6.27 -26.72
C ILE A 103 4.94 6.71 -25.64
N LEU A 104 4.20 5.76 -25.05
CA LEU A 104 3.23 6.06 -24.00
C LEU A 104 3.92 6.61 -22.74
N ALA A 105 5.03 6.01 -22.33
CA ALA A 105 5.79 6.44 -21.16
C ALA A 105 6.33 7.86 -21.30
N ALA A 106 6.76 8.27 -22.50
CA ALA A 106 7.28 9.61 -22.76
C ALA A 106 6.27 10.72 -22.48
N VAL A 107 4.97 10.47 -22.74
CA VAL A 107 3.89 11.43 -22.48
C VAL A 107 3.32 11.27 -21.07
N ALA A 108 3.14 10.03 -20.61
CA ALA A 108 2.50 9.74 -19.34
C ALA A 108 3.35 10.16 -18.14
N TYR A 109 4.68 9.96 -18.20
CA TYR A 109 5.57 10.23 -17.07
C TYR A 109 5.58 11.69 -16.61
N PRO A 110 5.81 12.71 -17.48
CA PRO A 110 5.79 14.11 -17.04
C PRO A 110 4.40 14.54 -16.54
N SER A 111 3.33 14.02 -17.16
CA SER A 111 1.95 14.30 -16.74
C SER A 111 1.67 13.77 -15.32
N TYR A 112 2.11 12.54 -15.02
CA TYR A 112 1.98 11.96 -13.69
C TYR A 112 2.75 12.75 -12.62
N GLN A 113 3.98 13.16 -12.93
CA GLN A 113 4.76 14.01 -12.02
C GLN A 113 4.07 15.35 -11.73
N GLU A 114 3.46 15.98 -12.73
CA GLU A 114 2.68 17.21 -12.54
C GLU A 114 1.45 16.97 -11.65
N HIS A 115 0.76 15.85 -11.83
CA HIS A 115 -0.39 15.49 -10.99
C HIS A 115 0.00 15.36 -9.51
N ILE A 116 1.08 14.65 -9.21
CA ILE A 116 1.56 14.50 -7.83
C ILE A 116 2.00 15.85 -7.24
N ARG A 117 2.67 16.70 -8.03
CA ARG A 117 3.06 18.04 -7.58
C ARG A 117 1.85 18.91 -7.22
N LYS A 118 0.78 18.86 -8.05
CA LYS A 118 -0.50 19.52 -7.76
C LYS A 118 -1.17 18.98 -6.49
N ALA A 119 -1.18 17.66 -6.30
CA ALA A 119 -1.77 17.04 -5.13
C ALA A 119 -1.05 17.46 -3.84
N ASN A 120 0.29 17.40 -3.83
CA ASN A 120 1.10 17.82 -2.68
C ASN A 120 0.90 19.30 -2.34
N ARG A 121 0.84 20.17 -3.36
CA ARG A 121 0.55 21.60 -3.16
C ARG A 121 -0.84 21.83 -2.58
N ALA A 122 -1.86 21.13 -3.08
CA ALA A 122 -3.23 21.28 -2.59
C ALA A 122 -3.35 20.89 -1.10
N GLU A 123 -2.61 19.88 -0.66
CA GLU A 123 -2.55 19.49 0.75
C GLU A 123 -1.83 20.53 1.61
N ALA A 124 -0.72 21.09 1.15
CA ALA A 124 -0.04 22.16 1.87
C ALA A 124 -0.94 23.41 1.98
N GLN A 125 -1.64 23.78 0.92
CA GLN A 125 -2.60 24.89 0.92
C GLN A 125 -3.74 24.65 1.92
N SER A 126 -4.34 23.45 1.92
CA SER A 126 -5.43 23.14 2.85
C SER A 126 -4.94 23.15 4.31
N PHE A 127 -3.71 22.66 4.55
CA PHE A 127 -3.10 22.70 5.87
C PHE A 127 -2.80 24.12 6.34
N LEU A 128 -2.30 25.00 5.46
CA LEU A 128 -2.12 26.42 5.77
C LEU A 128 -3.44 27.12 6.11
N MET A 129 -4.56 26.75 5.45
CA MET A 129 -5.88 27.25 5.81
C MET A 129 -6.32 26.79 7.20
N ASP A 130 -6.10 25.52 7.55
CA ASP A 130 -6.39 24.99 8.89
C ASP A 130 -5.58 25.74 9.97
N LEU A 131 -4.28 25.93 9.74
CA LEU A 131 -3.42 26.72 10.61
C LEU A 131 -3.91 28.17 10.77
N ALA A 132 -4.38 28.80 9.69
CA ALA A 132 -4.93 30.15 9.75
C ALA A 132 -6.20 30.21 10.62
N GLN A 133 -7.08 29.22 10.54
CA GLN A 133 -8.25 29.13 11.43
C GLN A 133 -7.84 28.90 12.89
N ARG A 134 -6.83 28.06 13.13
CA ARG A 134 -6.30 27.83 14.48
C ARG A 134 -5.67 29.09 15.08
N GLN A 135 -5.01 29.91 14.27
CA GLN A 135 -4.49 31.22 14.73
C GLN A 135 -5.61 32.10 15.29
N TYR A 136 -6.76 32.15 14.63
CA TYR A 136 -7.91 32.91 15.12
C TYR A 136 -8.53 32.34 16.39
N ARG A 137 -8.59 31.01 16.51
CA ARG A 137 -9.00 30.37 17.76
C ARG A 137 -8.05 30.71 18.90
N TYR A 138 -6.74 30.57 18.66
CA TYR A 138 -5.71 30.88 19.64
C TYR A 138 -5.73 32.35 20.07
N LEU A 139 -6.00 33.27 19.13
CA LEU A 139 -6.19 34.69 19.44
C LEU A 139 -7.33 34.94 20.44
N MET A 140 -8.44 34.20 20.35
CA MET A 140 -9.56 34.36 21.28
C MET A 140 -9.21 33.91 22.70
N ASP A 141 -8.35 32.90 22.83
CA ASP A 141 -7.96 32.32 24.11
C ASP A 141 -6.78 33.07 24.77
N ALA A 142 -5.73 33.34 23.99
CA ALA A 142 -4.45 33.89 24.48
C ALA A 142 -4.29 35.40 24.21
N ARG A 143 -5.21 36.03 23.47
CA ARG A 143 -5.15 37.46 23.05
C ARG A 143 -3.90 37.82 22.24
N GLN A 144 -3.22 36.82 21.67
CA GLN A 144 -2.08 36.96 20.77
C GLN A 144 -2.10 35.85 19.73
N PHE A 145 -1.38 36.00 18.62
CA PHE A 145 -1.16 34.90 17.69
C PHE A 145 -0.09 33.94 18.20
N ALA A 146 -0.21 32.66 17.83
CA ALA A 146 0.76 31.63 18.15
C ALA A 146 2.06 31.86 17.39
N ALA A 147 3.20 31.66 18.07
CA ALA A 147 4.52 31.76 17.47
C ALA A 147 5.01 30.42 16.92
N THR A 148 4.44 29.29 17.38
CA THR A 148 4.86 27.95 16.98
C THR A 148 3.67 27.07 16.59
N LEU A 149 3.93 26.01 15.80
CA LEU A 149 2.93 25.00 15.44
C LEU A 149 2.43 24.20 16.66
N SER A 150 3.29 24.05 17.69
CA SER A 150 2.94 23.38 18.94
C SER A 150 1.87 24.15 19.72
N ASP A 151 1.94 25.48 19.74
CA ASP A 151 0.93 26.34 20.41
C ASP A 151 -0.45 26.20 19.75
N LEU A 152 -0.48 25.92 18.44
CA LEU A 152 -1.71 25.65 17.67
C LEU A 152 -2.22 24.20 17.81
N ASN A 153 -1.51 23.36 18.57
CA ASN A 153 -1.76 21.92 18.69
C ASN A 153 -1.97 21.27 17.30
N ALA A 154 -1.14 21.65 16.33
CA ALA A 154 -1.25 21.22 14.95
C ALA A 154 -0.29 20.07 14.67
N THR A 155 -0.82 18.94 14.22
CA THR A 155 -0.03 17.82 13.70
C THR A 155 0.14 18.00 12.20
N VAL A 156 1.39 18.06 11.75
CA VAL A 156 1.69 18.20 10.32
C VAL A 156 1.43 16.85 9.63
N PRO A 157 0.64 16.80 8.53
CA PRO A 157 0.49 15.58 7.75
C PRO A 157 1.83 15.14 7.15
N GLU A 158 2.12 13.84 7.15
CA GLU A 158 3.39 13.27 6.68
C GLU A 158 3.78 13.76 5.27
N ARG A 159 2.81 13.84 4.36
CA ARG A 159 3.04 14.31 2.98
C ARG A 159 3.38 15.80 2.93
N VAL A 160 2.81 16.63 3.80
CA VAL A 160 3.19 18.05 3.91
C VAL A 160 4.59 18.16 4.47
N GLU A 161 4.90 17.46 5.56
CA GLU A 161 6.23 17.45 6.20
C GLU A 161 7.34 16.97 5.25
N GLN A 162 7.03 15.99 4.39
CA GLN A 162 7.99 15.48 3.41
C GLN A 162 8.40 16.50 2.35
N PHE A 163 7.50 17.40 1.96
CA PHE A 163 7.68 18.29 0.81
C PHE A 163 7.68 19.78 1.15
N TYR A 164 7.47 20.14 2.42
CA TYR A 164 7.40 21.52 2.87
C TYR A 164 7.96 21.70 4.28
N ASP A 165 8.82 22.70 4.43
CA ASP A 165 9.22 23.21 5.74
C ASP A 165 8.25 24.32 6.17
N LEU A 166 7.59 24.13 7.32
CA LEU A 166 6.57 25.05 7.82
C LEU A 166 7.16 26.03 8.84
N SER A 167 6.72 27.29 8.76
CA SER A 167 7.07 28.29 9.77
C SER A 167 5.94 29.31 9.99
N ILE A 168 5.96 29.90 11.19
CA ILE A 168 5.08 31.00 11.57
C ILE A 168 5.96 32.21 11.85
N THR A 169 5.68 33.33 11.20
CA THR A 169 6.36 34.60 11.46
C THR A 169 5.35 35.59 12.04
N LEU A 170 5.71 36.27 13.12
CA LEU A 170 4.92 37.31 13.76
C LEU A 170 5.60 38.67 13.57
N PRO A 171 5.26 39.45 12.53
CA PRO A 171 5.77 40.80 12.38
C PRO A 171 5.39 41.67 13.58
N SER A 172 6.33 42.49 14.06
CA SER A 172 6.12 43.41 15.18
C SER A 172 5.36 44.67 14.74
N THR A 173 4.18 44.49 14.16
CA THR A 173 3.29 45.56 13.67
C THR A 173 2.07 45.71 14.59
N ALA A 174 1.47 46.91 14.62
CA ALA A 174 0.16 47.14 15.23
C ALA A 174 -0.87 47.42 14.12
N PRO A 175 -2.02 46.70 14.07
CA PRO A 175 -2.40 45.56 14.92
C PRO A 175 -1.49 44.33 14.72
N PRO A 176 -1.47 43.36 15.66
CA PRO A 176 -0.67 42.15 15.52
C PRO A 176 -1.05 41.39 14.25
N THR A 177 -0.06 40.79 13.60
CA THR A 177 -0.23 40.05 12.35
C THR A 177 0.52 38.73 12.41
N PHE A 178 0.20 37.82 11.48
CA PHE A 178 0.95 36.59 11.28
C PHE A 178 1.15 36.34 9.79
N ILE A 179 2.21 35.61 9.48
CA ILE A 179 2.45 35.00 8.17
C ILE A 179 2.73 33.53 8.41
N LEU A 180 1.88 32.66 7.86
CA LEU A 180 2.13 31.22 7.79
C LEU A 180 2.83 30.93 6.47
N THR A 181 3.90 30.17 6.54
CA THR A 181 4.78 29.88 5.40
C THR A 181 4.97 28.38 5.26
N ALA A 182 4.77 27.86 4.06
CA ALA A 182 5.19 26.52 3.65
C ALA A 182 6.24 26.65 2.55
N ARG A 183 7.50 26.43 2.92
CA ARG A 183 8.66 26.51 2.03
C ARG A 183 8.84 25.18 1.30
N PRO A 184 8.81 25.14 -0.04
CA PRO A 184 8.90 23.87 -0.76
C PRO A 184 10.27 23.22 -0.61
N THR A 185 10.26 21.89 -0.56
CA THR A 185 11.45 21.03 -0.61
C THR A 185 11.32 20.01 -1.75
N GLY A 186 12.43 19.38 -2.12
CA GLY A 186 12.48 18.34 -3.14
C GLY A 186 11.78 18.71 -4.45
N MET A 187 10.82 17.89 -4.86
CA MET A 187 10.07 18.04 -6.11
C MET A 187 9.10 19.24 -6.13
N GLN A 188 8.72 19.80 -4.98
CA GLN A 188 7.86 20.99 -4.91
C GLN A 188 8.59 22.29 -5.22
N VAL A 189 9.93 22.32 -5.15
CA VAL A 189 10.72 23.50 -5.52
C VAL A 189 10.47 23.86 -6.99
N ARG A 190 10.39 22.86 -7.87
CA ARG A 190 10.08 23.07 -9.30
C ARG A 190 8.62 23.44 -9.55
N ASP A 191 7.72 23.04 -8.66
CA ASP A 191 6.29 23.33 -8.79
C ASP A 191 5.96 24.79 -8.47
N LEU A 192 6.67 25.36 -7.49
CA LEU A 192 6.48 26.73 -7.03
C LEU A 192 7.55 27.70 -7.53
N ASP A 193 8.41 27.27 -8.47
CA ASP A 193 9.53 28.08 -8.97
C ASP A 193 10.44 28.61 -7.85
N GLY A 194 10.56 27.82 -6.77
CA GLY A 194 11.31 28.17 -5.55
C GLY A 194 10.62 29.15 -4.60
N ALA A 195 9.39 29.58 -4.89
CA ALA A 195 8.64 30.48 -4.03
C ALA A 195 7.90 29.74 -2.90
N ASP A 196 7.69 30.44 -1.78
CA ASP A 196 7.00 29.91 -0.62
C ASP A 196 5.48 30.09 -0.72
N LEU A 197 4.70 29.05 -0.37
CA LEU A 197 3.27 29.24 -0.15
C LEU A 197 3.08 29.98 1.18
N THR A 198 2.42 31.13 1.12
CA THR A 198 2.16 31.98 2.28
C THR A 198 0.70 32.37 2.40
N ILE A 199 0.19 32.38 3.63
CA ILE A 199 -1.09 33.00 3.96
C ILE A 199 -0.91 33.89 5.18
N ASN A 200 -1.44 35.12 5.11
CA ASN A 200 -1.41 36.05 6.23
C ASN A 200 -2.76 36.15 6.95
N GLN A 201 -2.82 36.95 8.01
CA GLN A 201 -4.04 37.20 8.77
C GLN A 201 -5.20 37.71 7.90
N ALA A 202 -4.94 38.59 6.92
CA ALA A 202 -5.99 39.10 6.04
C ALA A 202 -6.49 38.06 5.01
N GLY A 203 -5.97 36.83 5.03
CA GLY A 203 -6.25 35.81 4.02
C GLY A 203 -5.57 36.09 2.68
N ALA A 204 -4.61 37.02 2.64
CA ALA A 204 -3.81 37.26 1.46
C ALA A 204 -2.85 36.08 1.25
N LYS A 205 -2.86 35.55 0.02
CA LYS A 205 -2.16 34.33 -0.38
C LYS A 205 -1.04 34.66 -1.34
N GLY A 206 0.12 34.04 -1.20
CA GLY A 206 1.25 34.21 -2.10
C GLY A 206 2.02 32.92 -2.36
N PRO A 207 2.59 32.71 -3.55
CA PRO A 207 2.60 33.61 -4.70
C PRO A 207 1.31 33.49 -5.54
N SER A 208 0.98 34.54 -6.30
CA SER A 208 -0.18 34.52 -7.20
C SER A 208 -0.07 33.41 -8.25
N GLY A 209 -1.20 32.77 -8.58
CA GLY A 209 -1.25 31.68 -9.56
C GLY A 209 -0.76 30.31 -9.07
N LYS A 210 -0.36 30.20 -7.80
CA LYS A 210 0.01 28.92 -7.15
C LYS A 210 -0.90 28.60 -5.94
N TRP A 211 -2.05 29.26 -5.84
CA TRP A 211 -3.10 29.07 -4.82
C TRP A 211 -4.43 28.68 -5.44
#